data_AF-A0A9P5VGY0-F1
#
_entry.id   AF-A0A9P5VGY0-F1
#
_cell.length_a   1.000
_cell.length_b   1.000
_cell.length_c   1.000
_cell.angle_alpha   90.00
_cell.angle_beta   90.00
_cell.angle_gamma   90.00
#
_symmetry.space_group_name_H-M   'P 1'
#
loop_
_entity.id
_entity.type
_entity.pdbx_description
1 polymer ?
#
loop_
_entity_poly.entity_id
_entity_poly.type
_entity_poly.pdbx_seq_one_letter_code
_entity_poly.pdbx_strand_id
1 'polypeptide(L)'
;MERHWNSSSPSNGASPSTPPSPGTPLPSYPSSPDSQFAVRRHKSQSPDHTLIDEDDDQDNYPLLPLSSSPSLNKQKYTETESASQIPHTAIYIRILGIIILISLFSWFYLEALAGGDIEWVKDNLSMLGLNLTLSVACLTAALTLITLTPMSRIFASGLVAGILVILYSLKRWGGGESFEAHGAYNMLVFLVVAIPLNTLIQSILACQQRMQPNKFKRFMTTNVMSTIIITTMMLMYYSSIWDRGALGAQLQHGIEEFIESDKLPRYDILPDTRPWGPEDKIIHTYNHKIDERTIRKEYTGPVVVNEPGVESLVAHCEEGVSKVLIRVLRNDAVLERVRNLNRARKEQEETTGMAQDDEDSDTNDTQGQGNESSANRKPNVLILFMDAVARRQFYRKLAKTSATVAHLDKSQEGGPQLHEFFRYHSVGFNTNANSAAIYTNASDLARPAVAPIWKDFYEGGYVTTRVEDNCEDWSTQYTGSASSQYFDHELQAPFCLPPYYPLVGNPFGNFDGPYSIVRRCLHGTNVHNYAFEYMNQFR
;
A
#
# COMPACT_ATOMS: atom_id res chain seq x y z
N MET A 1 24.14 64.48 34.50
CA MET A 1 23.92 65.89 34.13
C MET A 1 22.52 66.02 33.56
N GLU A 2 21.75 66.94 34.15
CA GLU A 2 20.59 67.70 33.67
C GLU A 2 19.54 67.15 32.66
N ARG A 3 18.31 67.04 33.20
CA ARG A 3 16.95 67.39 32.70
C ARG A 3 16.75 67.85 31.23
N HIS A 4 15.70 67.34 30.58
CA HIS A 4 14.35 67.96 30.44
C HIS A 4 13.42 67.08 29.54
N TRP A 5 12.23 66.64 30.02
CA TRP A 5 10.84 67.10 29.67
C TRP A 5 10.41 66.83 28.21
N ASN A 6 9.21 66.34 27.82
CA ASN A 6 7.95 65.98 28.49
C ASN A 6 6.97 65.33 27.47
N SER A 7 5.87 64.75 27.96
CA SER A 7 4.56 64.48 27.29
C SER A 7 4.49 63.36 26.23
N SER A 8 3.45 62.52 26.11
CA SER A 8 2.16 62.34 26.81
C SER A 8 1.52 61.03 26.31
N SER A 9 0.94 60.22 27.21
CA SER A 9 0.07 59.07 26.90
C SER A 9 -1.36 59.52 26.51
N PRO A 10 -2.17 58.65 25.87
CA PRO A 10 -3.11 57.82 26.63
C PRO A 10 -3.13 56.36 26.12
N SER A 11 -2.82 55.39 26.99
CA SER A 11 -3.79 54.50 27.66
C SER A 11 -4.68 53.65 26.73
N ASN A 12 -4.30 52.39 26.57
CA ASN A 12 -5.21 51.25 26.74
C ASN A 12 -4.38 50.07 27.24
N GLY A 13 -4.88 49.46 28.31
CA GLY A 13 -4.14 48.56 29.17
C GLY A 13 -4.24 47.11 28.73
N ALA A 14 -3.09 46.45 28.74
CA ALA A 14 -2.95 45.03 28.96
C ALA A 14 -1.62 44.85 29.69
N SER A 15 -1.69 44.37 30.94
CA SER A 15 -0.53 44.11 31.79
C SER A 15 0.41 43.08 31.16
N PRO A 16 1.72 43.34 31.06
CA PRO A 16 2.69 42.29 30.77
C PRO A 16 3.12 41.62 32.07
N SER A 17 2.94 40.31 32.12
CA SER A 17 3.54 39.42 33.11
C SER A 17 5.06 39.54 33.07
N THR A 18 5.64 39.69 34.25
CA THR A 18 7.07 39.66 34.57
C THR A 18 7.77 38.41 33.98
N PRO A 19 9.04 38.53 33.53
CA PRO A 19 9.84 37.37 33.14
C PRO A 19 10.34 36.63 34.40
N PRO A 20 10.43 35.28 34.38
CA PRO A 20 11.07 34.56 35.47
C PRO A 20 12.60 34.63 35.36
N SER A 21 13.24 34.88 36.50
CA SER A 21 14.69 34.82 36.71
C SER A 21 15.27 33.42 36.42
N PRO A 22 16.56 33.34 36.03
CA PRO A 22 17.25 32.07 35.79
C PRO A 22 17.77 31.50 37.11
N GLY A 23 17.52 30.21 37.35
CA GLY A 23 18.20 29.50 38.42
C GLY A 23 17.39 28.38 39.05
N THR A 24 17.43 27.18 38.46
CA THR A 24 17.35 25.94 39.24
C THR A 24 18.01 24.81 38.45
N PRO A 25 18.88 23.98 39.06
CA PRO A 25 19.57 22.91 38.36
C PRO A 25 18.60 21.77 38.04
N LEU A 26 18.83 21.12 36.91
CA LEU A 26 18.13 19.91 36.46
C LEU A 26 18.21 18.80 37.52
N PRO A 27 17.11 18.08 37.81
CA PRO A 27 17.17 16.91 38.67
C PRO A 27 17.88 15.76 37.96
N SER A 28 18.88 15.21 38.64
CA SER A 28 19.52 13.94 38.28
C SER A 28 18.49 12.82 38.22
N TYR A 29 18.38 12.17 37.06
CA TYR A 29 17.57 10.97 36.89
C TYR A 29 18.14 9.81 37.74
N PRO A 30 17.32 9.09 38.52
CA PRO A 30 17.75 7.87 39.15
C PRO A 30 17.92 6.78 38.09
N SER A 31 19.08 6.13 38.12
CA SER A 31 19.32 4.84 37.48
C SER A 31 18.27 3.82 37.96
N SER A 32 17.35 3.43 37.08
CA SER A 32 16.42 2.34 37.34
C SER A 32 17.11 0.99 37.09
N PRO A 33 16.89 -0.01 37.97
CA PRO A 33 17.54 -1.31 37.89
C PRO A 33 16.82 -2.26 36.92
N ASP A 34 17.54 -3.33 36.60
CA ASP A 34 17.12 -4.50 35.83
C ASP A 34 15.66 -4.91 36.06
N SER A 35 14.89 -4.95 34.97
CA SER A 35 13.62 -5.68 34.93
C SER A 35 13.71 -6.80 33.90
N GLN A 36 13.93 -8.01 34.41
CA GLN A 36 13.71 -9.25 33.69
C GLN A 36 12.20 -9.38 33.41
N PHE A 37 11.80 -9.27 32.14
CA PHE A 37 10.44 -9.58 31.72
C PHE A 37 10.28 -11.10 31.57
N ALA A 38 9.72 -11.72 32.61
CA ALA A 38 9.17 -13.07 32.54
C ALA A 38 7.82 -13.04 31.80
N VAL A 39 7.74 -13.75 30.67
CA VAL A 39 6.49 -13.95 29.90
C VAL A 39 5.57 -14.89 30.67
N ARG A 40 4.58 -14.33 31.36
CA ARG A 40 3.50 -15.09 32.02
C ARG A 40 2.31 -15.22 31.04
N ARG A 41 2.09 -16.43 30.52
CA ARG A 41 0.90 -16.79 29.73
C ARG A 41 -0.37 -16.67 30.58
N HIS A 42 -1.25 -15.74 30.26
CA HIS A 42 -2.65 -15.78 30.69
C HIS A 42 -3.43 -16.78 29.81
N LYS A 43 -3.93 -17.85 30.45
CA LYS A 43 -5.04 -18.66 29.92
C LYS A 43 -6.31 -17.81 29.99
N SER A 44 -6.97 -17.55 28.86
CA SER A 44 -8.34 -17.02 28.90
C SER A 44 -9.30 -18.17 29.17
N GLN A 45 -10.13 -17.97 30.20
CA GLN A 45 -11.27 -18.81 30.52
C GLN A 45 -12.40 -18.53 29.53
N SER A 46 -13.09 -19.60 29.15
CA SER A 46 -14.34 -19.61 28.40
C SER A 46 -15.47 -19.04 29.26
N PRO A 47 -16.42 -18.27 28.71
CA PRO A 47 -17.72 -18.08 29.34
C PRO A 47 -18.69 -19.17 28.88
N ASP A 48 -19.26 -19.85 29.88
CA ASP A 48 -20.55 -20.53 29.80
C ASP A 48 -21.63 -19.54 29.36
N HIS A 49 -22.51 -19.98 28.45
CA HIS A 49 -23.83 -19.38 28.31
C HIS A 49 -24.88 -20.44 27.89
N THR A 50 -25.63 -20.84 28.92
CA THR A 50 -27.10 -20.88 28.99
C THR A 50 -27.90 -21.62 27.91
N LEU A 51 -28.45 -22.74 28.38
CA LEU A 51 -29.69 -23.40 27.97
C LEU A 51 -30.84 -22.40 27.75
N ILE A 52 -31.53 -22.54 26.62
CA ILE A 52 -32.90 -22.05 26.41
C ILE A 52 -33.71 -23.26 25.92
N ASP A 53 -34.62 -23.71 26.78
CA ASP A 53 -35.80 -24.50 26.45
C ASP A 53 -36.77 -23.62 25.65
N GLU A 54 -37.29 -24.11 24.51
CA GLU A 54 -38.58 -23.68 23.96
C GLU A 54 -39.23 -24.88 23.25
N ASP A 55 -40.19 -25.45 23.98
CA ASP A 55 -41.58 -25.78 23.62
C ASP A 55 -41.95 -26.44 22.28
N ASP A 56 -42.61 -27.60 22.47
CA ASP A 56 -43.85 -28.07 21.86
C ASP A 56 -44.46 -27.23 20.73
N ASP A 57 -44.69 -27.87 19.58
CA ASP A 57 -45.99 -27.77 18.93
C ASP A 57 -46.34 -29.06 18.16
N GLN A 58 -47.33 -29.75 18.71
CA GLN A 58 -48.12 -30.81 18.09
C GLN A 58 -49.10 -30.19 17.10
N ASP A 59 -49.05 -30.61 15.83
CA ASP A 59 -50.19 -30.43 14.93
C ASP A 59 -50.68 -31.76 14.34
N ASN A 60 -51.84 -32.14 14.86
CA ASN A 60 -52.78 -33.13 14.39
C ASN A 60 -53.29 -32.81 12.98
N TYR A 61 -53.29 -33.80 12.07
CA TYR A 61 -54.26 -33.83 10.97
C TYR A 61 -54.79 -35.26 10.73
N PRO A 62 -56.03 -35.38 10.23
CA PRO A 62 -56.93 -36.48 10.57
C PRO A 62 -56.83 -37.70 9.65
N LEU A 63 -57.08 -38.86 10.27
CA LEU A 63 -57.42 -40.14 9.65
C LEU A 63 -58.80 -40.06 8.98
N LEU A 64 -58.95 -40.64 7.78
CA LEU A 64 -60.18 -41.26 7.23
C LEU A 64 -59.85 -42.00 5.88
N PRO A 65 -60.69 -42.91 5.35
CA PRO A 65 -60.39 -44.34 5.37
C PRO A 65 -60.33 -45.02 3.98
N LEU A 66 -59.94 -46.30 4.04
CA LEU A 66 -60.18 -47.43 3.12
C LEU A 66 -60.73 -47.13 1.71
N SER A 67 -59.95 -47.56 0.71
CA SER A 67 -60.49 -48.08 -0.56
C SER A 67 -59.77 -49.37 -0.93
N SER A 68 -60.58 -50.40 -1.13
CA SER A 68 -60.27 -51.80 -1.41
C SER A 68 -59.94 -52.07 -2.89
N SER A 69 -59.03 -53.03 -3.10
CA SER A 69 -58.92 -53.96 -4.25
C SER A 69 -58.38 -53.42 -5.60
N PRO A 70 -57.82 -54.27 -6.51
CA PRO A 70 -57.72 -55.72 -6.49
C PRO A 70 -56.28 -56.30 -6.58
N SER A 71 -56.17 -57.50 -6.03
CA SER A 71 -55.07 -58.46 -6.18
C SER A 71 -54.69 -58.69 -7.64
N LEU A 72 -53.50 -58.24 -8.04
CA LEU A 72 -52.83 -58.69 -9.26
C LEU A 72 -51.70 -59.64 -8.87
N ASN A 73 -51.92 -60.93 -9.17
CA ASN A 73 -50.95 -62.01 -9.16
C ASN A 73 -49.62 -61.55 -9.78
N LYS A 74 -48.62 -61.29 -8.94
CA LYS A 74 -47.23 -61.16 -9.40
C LYS A 74 -46.51 -62.45 -9.03
N GLN A 75 -46.35 -63.30 -10.04
CA GLN A 75 -45.52 -64.50 -10.02
C GLN A 75 -44.19 -64.18 -9.34
N LYS A 76 -43.97 -64.86 -8.22
CA LYS A 76 -42.73 -64.89 -7.47
C LYS A 76 -41.72 -65.70 -8.29
N TYR A 77 -41.10 -65.06 -9.29
CA TYR A 77 -39.84 -65.55 -9.85
C TYR A 77 -38.76 -65.33 -8.80
N THR A 78 -38.51 -66.35 -8.00
CA THR A 78 -37.25 -66.52 -7.26
C THR A 78 -36.16 -66.83 -8.28
N GLU A 79 -35.71 -65.79 -9.00
CA GLU A 79 -34.35 -65.80 -9.52
C GLU A 79 -33.43 -65.61 -8.32
N THR A 80 -32.84 -66.72 -7.90
CA THR A 80 -31.66 -66.75 -7.04
C THR A 80 -30.51 -66.14 -7.84
N GLU A 81 -30.55 -64.82 -8.03
CA GLU A 81 -29.43 -64.04 -8.56
C GLU A 81 -28.27 -64.28 -7.60
N SER A 82 -27.30 -65.07 -8.06
CA SER A 82 -25.98 -65.19 -7.48
C SER A 82 -25.34 -63.81 -7.54
N ALA A 83 -25.68 -62.96 -6.56
CA ALA A 83 -25.09 -61.65 -6.37
C ALA A 83 -23.58 -61.87 -6.36
N SER A 84 -22.90 -61.49 -7.45
CA SER A 84 -21.48 -61.74 -7.62
C SER A 84 -20.79 -61.01 -6.48
N GLN A 85 -20.36 -61.75 -5.47
CA GLN A 85 -19.63 -61.20 -4.35
C GLN A 85 -18.36 -60.60 -4.94
N ILE A 86 -18.29 -59.28 -4.96
CA ILE A 86 -17.06 -58.58 -5.34
C ILE A 86 -15.99 -59.11 -4.37
N PRO A 87 -14.88 -59.69 -4.88
CA PRO A 87 -13.89 -60.29 -4.01
C PRO A 87 -13.37 -59.22 -3.06
N HIS A 88 -13.32 -59.52 -1.75
CA HIS A 88 -12.86 -58.59 -0.72
C HIS A 88 -11.52 -57.93 -1.08
N THR A 89 -10.64 -58.67 -1.77
CA THR A 89 -9.37 -58.18 -2.32
C THR A 89 -9.52 -56.92 -3.18
N ALA A 90 -10.55 -56.85 -4.03
CA ALA A 90 -10.77 -55.68 -4.88
C ALA A 90 -11.17 -54.43 -4.07
N ILE A 91 -11.91 -54.61 -2.97
CA ILE A 91 -12.26 -53.50 -2.06
C ILE A 91 -10.99 -53.00 -1.34
N TYR A 92 -10.15 -53.89 -0.83
CA TYR A 92 -8.89 -53.51 -0.18
C TYR A 92 -7.93 -52.77 -1.13
N ILE A 93 -7.80 -53.24 -2.38
CA ILE A 93 -6.98 -52.56 -3.41
C ILE A 93 -7.51 -51.14 -3.67
N ARG A 94 -8.83 -50.96 -3.75
CA ARG A 94 -9.43 -49.62 -3.92
C ARG A 94 -9.19 -48.71 -2.72
N ILE A 95 -9.33 -49.23 -1.49
CA ILE A 95 -9.04 -48.46 -0.27
C ILE A 95 -7.58 -48.04 -0.24
N LEU A 96 -6.64 -48.94 -0.57
CA LEU A 96 -5.23 -48.62 -0.68
C LEU A 96 -4.98 -47.52 -1.73
N GLY A 97 -5.61 -47.63 -2.90
CA GLY A 97 -5.55 -46.61 -3.94
C GLY A 97 -6.06 -45.24 -3.47
N ILE A 98 -7.15 -45.18 -2.70
CA ILE A 98 -7.67 -43.94 -2.11
C ILE A 98 -6.65 -43.32 -1.16
N ILE A 99 -6.04 -44.12 -0.28
CA ILE A 99 -5.03 -43.62 0.68
C ILE A 99 -3.82 -43.06 -0.07
N ILE A 100 -3.34 -43.76 -1.10
CA ILE A 100 -2.23 -43.28 -1.94
C ILE A 100 -2.57 -41.95 -2.61
N LEU A 101 -3.78 -41.81 -3.17
CA LEU A 101 -4.21 -40.56 -3.82
C LEU A 101 -4.34 -39.40 -2.82
N ILE A 102 -4.80 -39.63 -1.60
CA ILE A 102 -4.88 -38.60 -0.55
C ILE A 102 -3.46 -38.13 -0.15
N SER A 103 -2.52 -39.07 -0.05
CA SER A 103 -1.11 -38.74 0.23
C SER A 103 -0.47 -37.95 -0.91
N LEU A 104 -0.71 -38.35 -2.16
CA LEU A 104 -0.23 -37.62 -3.35
C LEU A 104 -0.85 -36.23 -3.47
N PHE A 105 -2.16 -36.11 -3.22
CA PHE A 105 -2.84 -34.81 -3.13
C PHE A 105 -2.12 -33.86 -2.17
N SER A 106 -1.84 -34.36 -0.95
CA SER A 106 -1.17 -33.57 0.10
C SER A 106 0.26 -33.22 -0.30
N TRP A 107 1.00 -34.16 -0.88
CA TRP A 107 2.36 -33.94 -1.37
C TRP A 107 2.42 -32.85 -2.45
N PHE A 108 1.63 -32.99 -3.52
CA PHE A 108 1.61 -32.00 -4.59
C PHE A 108 1.12 -30.64 -4.10
N TYR A 109 0.20 -30.59 -3.13
CA TYR A 109 -0.21 -29.32 -2.53
C TYR A 109 0.95 -28.65 -1.79
N LEU A 110 1.72 -29.42 -0.98
CA LEU A 110 2.88 -28.90 -0.27
C LEU A 110 3.98 -28.43 -1.22
N GLU A 111 4.22 -29.14 -2.33
CA GLU A 111 5.14 -28.69 -3.40
C GLU A 111 4.63 -27.43 -4.10
N ALA A 112 3.30 -27.28 -4.26
CA ALA A 112 2.72 -26.03 -4.77
C ALA A 112 2.86 -24.86 -3.77
N LEU A 113 3.12 -25.13 -2.49
CA LEU A 113 3.47 -24.10 -1.50
C LEU A 113 4.95 -23.72 -1.54
N ALA A 114 5.79 -24.39 -2.35
CA ALA A 114 7.16 -23.98 -2.53
C ALA A 114 7.23 -22.49 -2.92
N GLY A 115 8.14 -21.78 -2.26
CA GLY A 115 8.20 -20.33 -2.27
C GLY A 115 9.63 -19.83 -2.23
N GLY A 116 9.80 -18.60 -2.72
CA GLY A 116 11.08 -17.89 -2.73
C GLY A 116 10.82 -16.39 -2.78
N ASP A 117 11.75 -15.65 -3.35
CA ASP A 117 11.44 -14.29 -3.77
C ASP A 117 10.44 -14.29 -4.94
N ILE A 118 9.88 -13.12 -5.25
CA ILE A 118 8.87 -12.96 -6.30
C ILE A 118 9.42 -13.34 -7.68
N GLU A 119 10.74 -13.22 -7.89
CA GLU A 119 11.41 -13.63 -9.12
C GLU A 119 11.41 -15.15 -9.26
N TRP A 120 11.76 -15.88 -8.19
CA TRP A 120 11.67 -17.34 -8.18
C TRP A 120 10.24 -17.83 -8.45
N VAL A 121 9.23 -17.22 -7.82
CA VAL A 121 7.82 -17.59 -8.04
C VAL A 121 7.42 -17.34 -9.49
N LYS A 122 7.87 -16.24 -10.10
CA LYS A 122 7.60 -15.93 -11.50
C LYS A 122 8.23 -16.96 -12.43
N ASP A 123 9.48 -17.33 -12.18
CA ASP A 123 10.22 -18.29 -12.99
C ASP A 123 9.70 -19.73 -12.85
N ASN A 124 9.06 -20.04 -11.72
CA ASN A 124 8.52 -21.37 -11.42
C ASN A 124 6.98 -21.43 -11.44
N LEU A 125 6.30 -20.39 -11.93
CA LEU A 125 4.84 -20.29 -11.89
C LEU A 125 4.15 -21.47 -12.59
N SER A 126 4.74 -21.98 -13.68
CA SER A 126 4.24 -23.14 -14.40
C SER A 126 4.33 -24.43 -13.58
N MET A 127 5.42 -24.62 -12.84
CA MET A 127 5.63 -25.79 -11.99
C MET A 127 4.70 -25.75 -10.76
N LEU A 128 4.57 -24.58 -10.11
CA LEU A 128 3.62 -24.38 -9.01
C LEU A 128 2.18 -24.63 -9.48
N GLY A 129 1.79 -24.09 -10.64
CA GLY A 129 0.48 -24.32 -11.25
C GLY A 129 0.22 -25.79 -11.61
N LEU A 130 1.22 -26.50 -12.12
CA LEU A 130 1.13 -27.94 -12.42
C LEU A 130 0.92 -28.75 -11.14
N ASN A 131 1.70 -28.50 -10.09
CA ASN A 131 1.57 -29.18 -8.80
C ASN A 131 0.18 -28.92 -8.18
N LEU A 132 -0.32 -27.68 -8.24
CA LEU A 132 -1.66 -27.35 -7.78
C LEU A 132 -2.73 -28.11 -8.56
N THR A 133 -2.59 -28.20 -9.89
CA THR A 133 -3.53 -28.94 -10.76
C THR A 133 -3.51 -30.44 -10.47
N LEU A 134 -2.32 -31.04 -10.31
CA LEU A 134 -2.16 -32.45 -9.95
C LEU A 134 -2.76 -32.74 -8.56
N SER A 135 -2.59 -31.83 -7.61
CA SER A 135 -3.21 -31.92 -6.29
C SER A 135 -4.74 -31.98 -6.39
N VAL A 136 -5.37 -31.08 -7.15
CA VAL A 136 -6.82 -31.10 -7.41
C VAL A 136 -7.25 -32.39 -8.10
N ALA A 137 -6.49 -32.87 -9.09
CA ALA A 137 -6.79 -34.11 -9.81
C ALA A 137 -6.74 -35.34 -8.89
N CYS A 138 -5.71 -35.46 -8.03
CA CYS A 138 -5.59 -36.53 -7.05
C CYS A 138 -6.74 -36.53 -6.04
N LEU A 139 -7.09 -35.36 -5.50
CA LEU A 139 -8.23 -35.22 -4.59
C LEU A 139 -9.54 -35.65 -5.27
N THR A 140 -9.73 -35.23 -6.51
CA THR A 140 -10.91 -35.55 -7.31
C THR A 140 -11.03 -37.04 -7.60
N ALA A 141 -9.92 -37.70 -7.94
CA ALA A 141 -9.86 -39.14 -8.14
C ALA A 141 -10.15 -39.91 -6.83
N ALA A 142 -9.61 -39.44 -5.70
CA ALA A 142 -9.86 -40.05 -4.38
C ALA A 142 -11.34 -39.98 -4.01
N LEU A 143 -11.96 -38.80 -4.11
CA LEU A 143 -13.39 -38.61 -3.82
C LEU A 143 -14.28 -39.45 -4.76
N THR A 144 -13.92 -39.52 -6.04
CA THR A 144 -14.61 -40.36 -7.01
C THR A 144 -14.53 -41.85 -6.63
N LEU A 145 -13.34 -42.36 -6.28
CA LEU A 145 -13.17 -43.74 -5.84
C LEU A 145 -13.90 -44.05 -4.54
N ILE A 146 -13.97 -43.10 -3.60
CA ILE A 146 -14.77 -43.24 -2.36
C ILE A 146 -16.25 -43.47 -2.73
N THR A 147 -16.79 -42.69 -3.66
CA THR A 147 -18.21 -42.80 -4.07
C THR A 147 -18.54 -44.02 -4.93
N LEU A 148 -17.58 -44.54 -5.69
CA LEU A 148 -17.76 -45.71 -6.55
C LEU A 148 -17.48 -47.04 -5.84
N THR A 149 -16.84 -47.02 -4.68
CA THR A 149 -16.51 -48.24 -3.93
C THR A 149 -17.66 -48.57 -2.97
N PRO A 150 -18.21 -49.80 -3.02
CA PRO A 150 -19.31 -50.20 -2.13
C PRO A 150 -18.77 -50.44 -0.71
N MET A 151 -18.62 -49.36 0.05
CA MET A 151 -18.19 -49.38 1.44
C MET A 151 -19.32 -48.95 2.38
N SER A 152 -19.21 -49.28 3.67
CA SER A 152 -20.19 -48.82 4.64
C SER A 152 -20.21 -47.29 4.70
N ARG A 153 -21.40 -46.71 4.86
CA ARG A 153 -21.56 -45.23 4.92
C ARG A 153 -20.69 -44.60 6.00
N ILE A 154 -20.55 -45.27 7.14
CA ILE A 154 -19.71 -44.82 8.25
C ILE A 154 -18.24 -44.71 7.81
N PHE A 155 -17.73 -45.71 7.10
CA PHE A 155 -16.35 -45.72 6.62
C PHE A 155 -16.11 -44.65 5.54
N ALA A 156 -17.03 -44.50 4.58
CA ALA A 156 -16.96 -43.45 3.58
C ALA A 156 -16.95 -42.04 4.21
N SER A 157 -17.87 -41.80 5.17
CA SER A 157 -17.92 -40.55 5.91
C SER A 157 -16.65 -40.29 6.71
N GLY A 158 -16.04 -41.34 7.28
CA GLY A 158 -14.75 -41.26 7.97
C GLY A 158 -13.61 -40.81 7.05
N LEU A 159 -13.54 -41.34 5.82
CA LEU A 159 -12.55 -40.91 4.83
C LEU A 159 -12.73 -39.45 4.41
N VAL A 160 -13.98 -39.03 4.15
CA VAL A 160 -14.29 -37.64 3.79
C VAL A 160 -13.96 -36.69 4.94
N ALA A 161 -14.32 -37.04 6.17
CA ALA A 161 -13.95 -36.27 7.35
C ALA A 161 -12.43 -36.15 7.51
N GLY A 162 -11.68 -37.23 7.25
CA GLY A 162 -10.22 -37.21 7.23
C GLY A 162 -9.64 -36.22 6.21
N ILE A 163 -10.19 -36.20 4.99
CA ILE A 163 -9.81 -35.22 3.95
C ILE A 163 -10.07 -33.79 4.43
N LEU A 164 -11.23 -33.52 5.04
CA LEU A 164 -11.54 -32.19 5.58
C LEU A 164 -10.56 -31.75 6.68
N VAL A 165 -10.15 -32.68 7.55
CA VAL A 165 -9.13 -32.42 8.58
C VAL A 165 -7.76 -32.09 7.94
N ILE A 166 -7.37 -32.81 6.88
CA ILE A 166 -6.13 -32.51 6.14
C ILE A 166 -6.21 -31.12 5.50
N LEU A 167 -7.30 -30.79 4.81
CA LEU A 167 -7.50 -29.47 4.21
C LEU A 167 -7.47 -28.35 5.25
N TYR A 168 -8.11 -28.55 6.39
CA TYR A 168 -8.06 -27.59 7.51
C TYR A 168 -6.63 -27.43 8.05
N SER A 169 -5.88 -28.53 8.18
CA SER A 169 -4.48 -28.52 8.61
C SER A 169 -3.58 -27.80 7.62
N LEU A 170 -3.75 -28.04 6.31
CA LEU A 170 -3.04 -27.35 5.23
C LEU A 170 -3.35 -25.85 5.20
N LYS A 171 -4.61 -25.47 5.43
CA LYS A 171 -5.01 -24.05 5.53
C LYS A 171 -4.32 -23.38 6.70
N ARG A 172 -4.29 -24.03 7.86
CA ARG A 172 -3.65 -23.51 9.08
C ARG A 172 -2.13 -23.44 8.94
N TRP A 173 -1.53 -24.42 8.26
CA TRP A 173 -0.09 -24.46 7.97
C TRP A 173 0.32 -23.33 7.02
N GLY A 174 -0.47 -23.07 5.99
CA GLY A 174 -0.23 -22.01 5.01
C GLY A 174 -0.68 -20.60 5.44
N GLY A 175 -0.90 -20.35 6.74
CA GLY A 175 -1.54 -19.14 7.29
C GLY A 175 -0.73 -17.85 7.26
N GLY A 176 0.02 -17.58 6.19
CA GLY A 176 0.59 -16.27 5.93
C GLY A 176 -0.33 -15.43 5.05
N GLU A 177 -0.48 -14.15 5.37
CA GLU A 177 -1.22 -13.17 4.55
C GLU A 177 -0.28 -12.34 3.66
N SER A 178 1.03 -12.41 3.88
CA SER A 178 2.01 -11.68 3.08
C SER A 178 2.30 -12.40 1.76
N PHE A 179 2.73 -11.66 0.74
CA PHE A 179 3.17 -12.24 -0.55
C PHE A 179 4.38 -13.18 -0.40
N GLU A 180 5.19 -13.01 0.65
CA GLU A 180 6.29 -13.93 0.99
C GLU A 180 5.78 -15.23 1.64
N ALA A 181 4.49 -15.27 2.01
CA ALA A 181 3.80 -16.43 2.56
C ALA A 181 2.45 -16.62 1.85
N HIS A 182 2.49 -16.82 0.53
CA HIS A 182 1.35 -17.00 -0.39
C HIS A 182 0.48 -18.24 -0.15
N GLY A 183 0.63 -18.92 0.99
CA GLY A 183 -0.14 -20.12 1.31
C GLY A 183 -1.65 -19.88 1.37
N ALA A 184 -2.08 -18.71 1.82
CA ALA A 184 -3.49 -18.32 1.79
C ALA A 184 -4.02 -18.14 0.36
N TYR A 185 -3.23 -17.55 -0.54
CA TYR A 185 -3.59 -17.37 -1.95
C TYR A 185 -3.68 -18.72 -2.68
N ASN A 186 -2.68 -19.59 -2.49
CA ASN A 186 -2.71 -20.93 -3.09
C ASN A 186 -3.86 -21.78 -2.55
N MET A 187 -4.18 -21.68 -1.26
CA MET A 187 -5.37 -22.33 -0.70
C MET A 187 -6.66 -21.77 -1.31
N LEU A 188 -6.76 -20.45 -1.51
CA LEU A 188 -7.92 -19.84 -2.14
C LEU A 188 -8.09 -20.33 -3.58
N VAL A 189 -7.04 -20.27 -4.40
CA VAL A 189 -7.06 -20.77 -5.79
C VAL A 189 -7.41 -22.26 -5.82
N PHE A 190 -6.81 -23.06 -4.92
CA PHE A 190 -7.13 -24.47 -4.77
C PHE A 190 -8.62 -24.68 -4.49
N LEU A 191 -9.19 -24.00 -3.50
CA LEU A 191 -10.59 -24.18 -3.11
C LEU A 191 -11.57 -23.70 -4.19
N VAL A 192 -11.26 -22.58 -4.86
CA VAL A 192 -12.04 -22.03 -5.98
C VAL A 192 -12.14 -23.01 -7.14
N VAL A 193 -11.10 -23.82 -7.38
CA VAL A 193 -11.13 -24.85 -8.44
C VAL A 193 -11.68 -26.18 -7.92
N ALA A 194 -11.17 -26.65 -6.78
CA ALA A 194 -11.46 -27.98 -6.26
C ALA A 194 -12.92 -28.16 -5.83
N ILE A 195 -13.53 -27.18 -5.16
CA ILE A 195 -14.91 -27.31 -4.64
C ILE A 195 -15.90 -27.42 -5.81
N PRO A 196 -15.98 -26.46 -6.76
CA PRO A 196 -16.96 -26.53 -7.84
C PRO A 196 -16.77 -27.76 -8.72
N LEU A 197 -15.52 -28.12 -9.04
CA LEU A 197 -15.20 -29.28 -9.86
C LEU A 197 -15.67 -30.58 -9.20
N ASN A 198 -15.36 -30.78 -7.91
CA ASN A 198 -15.76 -31.97 -7.19
C ASN A 198 -17.27 -32.03 -6.99
N THR A 199 -17.93 -30.92 -6.65
CA THR A 199 -19.40 -30.88 -6.55
C THR A 199 -20.06 -31.26 -7.87
N LEU A 200 -19.53 -30.79 -9.00
CA LEU A 200 -20.02 -31.14 -10.33
C LEU A 200 -19.88 -32.64 -10.61
N ILE A 201 -18.68 -33.20 -10.41
CA ILE A 201 -18.39 -34.63 -10.66
C ILE A 201 -19.28 -35.50 -9.77
N GLN A 202 -19.39 -35.17 -8.48
CA GLN A 202 -20.22 -35.92 -7.54
C GLN A 202 -21.71 -35.85 -7.91
N SER A 203 -22.18 -34.71 -8.38
CA SER A 203 -23.55 -34.56 -8.89
C SER A 203 -23.79 -35.43 -10.14
N ILE A 204 -22.82 -35.50 -11.06
CA ILE A 204 -22.87 -36.35 -12.24
C ILE A 204 -22.92 -37.83 -11.84
N LEU A 205 -22.06 -38.27 -10.91
CA LEU A 205 -22.03 -39.64 -10.42
C LEU A 205 -23.33 -40.02 -9.70
N ALA A 206 -23.87 -39.13 -8.86
CA ALA A 206 -25.16 -39.33 -8.21
C ALA A 206 -26.31 -39.43 -9.24
N CYS A 207 -26.29 -38.62 -10.29
CA CYS A 207 -27.25 -38.73 -11.40
C CYS A 207 -27.09 -40.06 -12.15
N GLN A 208 -25.86 -40.48 -12.43
CA GLN A 208 -25.56 -41.75 -13.10
C GLN A 208 -26.08 -42.94 -12.31
N GLN A 209 -25.95 -42.93 -10.98
CA GLN A 209 -26.43 -44.00 -10.11
C GLN A 209 -27.97 -44.04 -10.00
N ARG A 210 -28.65 -42.88 -10.11
CA ARG A 210 -30.11 -42.78 -9.97
C ARG A 210 -30.88 -42.94 -11.28
N MET A 211 -30.26 -42.66 -12.43
CA MET A 211 -30.93 -42.64 -13.73
C MET A 211 -30.63 -43.91 -14.54
N GLN A 212 -31.60 -44.34 -15.36
CA GLN A 212 -31.35 -45.37 -16.36
C GLN A 212 -30.25 -44.91 -17.34
N PRO A 213 -29.32 -45.79 -17.78
CA PRO A 213 -28.17 -45.42 -18.61
C PRO A 213 -28.52 -44.59 -19.86
N ASN A 214 -29.62 -44.93 -20.53
CA ASN A 214 -30.09 -44.21 -21.72
C ASN A 214 -30.57 -42.79 -21.40
N LYS A 215 -31.24 -42.59 -20.25
CA LYS A 215 -31.69 -41.27 -19.80
C LYS A 215 -30.50 -40.42 -19.36
N PHE A 216 -29.54 -41.01 -18.65
CA PHE A 216 -28.31 -40.35 -18.25
C PHE A 216 -27.49 -39.88 -19.48
N LYS A 217 -27.31 -40.75 -20.49
CA LYS A 217 -26.62 -40.39 -21.73
C LYS A 217 -27.28 -39.19 -22.42
N ARG A 218 -28.61 -39.20 -22.59
CA ARG A 218 -29.35 -38.07 -23.18
C ARG A 218 -29.21 -36.79 -22.36
N PHE A 219 -29.31 -36.88 -21.03
CA PHE A 219 -29.13 -35.74 -20.12
C PHE A 219 -27.72 -35.14 -20.24
N MET A 220 -26.67 -35.97 -20.21
CA MET A 220 -25.29 -35.52 -20.33
C MET A 220 -25.00 -34.89 -21.70
N THR A 221 -25.44 -35.51 -22.79
CA THR A 221 -25.28 -34.94 -24.14
C THR A 221 -25.97 -33.58 -24.25
N THR A 222 -27.18 -33.44 -23.71
CA THR A 222 -27.92 -32.17 -23.75
C THR A 222 -27.20 -31.08 -22.95
N ASN A 223 -26.75 -31.38 -21.72
CA ASN A 223 -26.02 -30.41 -20.89
C ASN A 223 -24.70 -29.98 -21.55
N VAL A 224 -23.90 -30.93 -22.07
CA VAL A 224 -22.63 -30.61 -22.72
C VAL A 224 -22.86 -29.72 -23.94
N MET A 225 -23.86 -30.03 -24.78
CA MET A 225 -24.20 -29.20 -25.94
C MET A 225 -24.65 -27.79 -25.52
N SER A 226 -25.51 -27.67 -24.51
CA SER A 226 -25.94 -26.38 -23.98
C SER A 226 -24.77 -25.56 -23.43
N THR A 227 -23.87 -26.18 -22.67
CA THR A 227 -22.67 -25.50 -22.13
C THR A 227 -21.74 -25.04 -23.25
N ILE A 228 -21.50 -25.85 -24.28
CA ILE A 228 -20.71 -25.45 -25.45
C ILE A 228 -21.35 -24.22 -26.11
N ILE A 229 -22.65 -24.24 -26.39
CA ILE A 229 -23.36 -23.12 -27.01
C ILE A 229 -23.24 -21.85 -26.16
N ILE A 230 -23.52 -21.92 -24.86
CA ILE A 230 -23.45 -20.78 -23.94
C ILE A 230 -22.02 -20.23 -23.87
N THR A 231 -21.02 -21.11 -23.76
CA THR A 231 -19.61 -20.71 -23.68
C THR A 231 -19.15 -20.06 -24.97
N THR A 232 -19.52 -20.61 -26.13
CA THR A 232 -19.22 -19.99 -27.43
C THR A 232 -19.90 -18.62 -27.55
N MET A 233 -21.16 -18.48 -27.13
CA MET A 233 -21.84 -17.19 -27.10
C MET A 233 -21.14 -16.18 -26.17
N MET A 234 -20.73 -16.60 -24.97
CA MET A 234 -19.97 -15.74 -24.05
C MET A 234 -18.60 -15.36 -24.62
N LEU A 235 -17.87 -16.28 -25.24
CA LEU A 235 -16.59 -16.00 -25.88
C LEU A 235 -16.73 -15.05 -27.06
N MET A 236 -17.77 -15.21 -27.90
CA MET A 236 -18.08 -14.25 -28.97
C MET A 236 -18.44 -12.88 -28.40
N TYR A 237 -19.23 -12.83 -27.33
CA TYR A 237 -19.55 -11.59 -26.63
C TYR A 237 -18.28 -10.92 -26.08
N TYR A 238 -17.46 -11.63 -25.31
CA TYR A 238 -16.22 -11.09 -24.76
C TYR A 238 -15.21 -10.70 -25.83
N SER A 239 -15.12 -11.45 -26.93
CA SER A 239 -14.33 -11.05 -28.11
C SER A 239 -14.84 -9.74 -28.70
N SER A 240 -16.15 -9.49 -28.72
CA SER A 240 -16.73 -8.25 -29.25
C SER A 240 -16.56 -7.03 -28.35
N ILE A 241 -16.33 -7.25 -27.05
CA ILE A 241 -16.10 -6.18 -26.06
C ILE A 241 -14.66 -6.15 -25.55
N TRP A 242 -13.76 -6.92 -26.14
CA TRP A 242 -12.38 -7.06 -25.68
C TRP A 242 -11.67 -5.70 -25.63
N ASP A 243 -11.94 -4.85 -26.62
CA ASP A 243 -11.40 -3.49 -26.72
C ASP A 243 -11.92 -2.53 -25.64
N ARG A 244 -12.94 -2.93 -24.86
CA ARG A 244 -13.49 -2.15 -23.75
C ARG A 244 -12.85 -2.50 -22.40
N GLY A 245 -12.04 -3.56 -22.35
CA GLY A 245 -11.41 -4.04 -21.12
C GLY A 245 -12.39 -4.62 -20.09
N ALA A 246 -11.86 -5.33 -19.08
CA ALA A 246 -12.68 -5.78 -17.97
C ALA A 246 -13.05 -4.57 -17.09
N LEU A 247 -14.34 -4.40 -16.76
CA LEU A 247 -14.87 -3.26 -15.99
C LEU A 247 -14.71 -1.87 -16.68
N GLY A 248 -14.53 -1.82 -18.00
CA GLY A 248 -14.37 -0.56 -18.73
C GLY A 248 -12.97 0.06 -18.62
N ALA A 249 -12.03 -0.62 -17.97
CA ALA A 249 -10.64 -0.20 -17.92
C ALA A 249 -9.91 -0.72 -19.17
N GLN A 250 -9.72 0.15 -20.16
CA GLN A 250 -8.88 -0.16 -21.32
C GLN A 250 -7.43 -0.35 -20.87
N LEU A 251 -6.86 -1.52 -21.15
CA LEU A 251 -5.41 -1.70 -21.21
C LEU A 251 -4.91 -0.93 -22.43
N GLN A 252 -4.67 0.37 -22.29
CA GLN A 252 -3.97 1.16 -23.31
C GLN A 252 -2.56 0.56 -23.48
N HIS A 253 -2.41 -0.31 -24.47
CA HIS A 253 -1.10 -0.65 -25.01
C HIS A 253 -0.58 0.62 -25.70
N GLY A 254 0.29 1.34 -25.01
CA GLY A 254 0.89 2.60 -25.46
C GLY A 254 1.85 2.45 -26.64
N ILE A 255 1.31 2.06 -27.80
CA ILE A 255 1.92 2.24 -29.11
C ILE A 255 0.79 2.67 -30.06
N GLU A 256 0.23 3.86 -29.85
CA GLU A 256 -0.56 4.51 -30.89
C GLU A 256 0.41 5.05 -31.94
N GLU A 257 0.23 4.60 -33.18
CA GLU A 257 0.83 5.20 -34.36
C GLU A 257 0.52 6.71 -34.38
N PHE A 258 1.52 7.51 -34.74
CA PHE A 258 1.40 8.96 -34.94
C PHE A 258 0.29 9.24 -35.97
N ILE A 259 -0.90 9.58 -35.49
CA ILE A 259 -1.93 10.21 -36.31
C ILE A 259 -1.61 11.71 -36.31
N GLU A 260 -1.29 12.27 -37.47
CA GLU A 260 -1.23 13.72 -37.68
C GLU A 260 -2.55 14.33 -37.18
N SER A 261 -2.49 14.96 -36.01
CA SER A 261 -3.63 15.60 -35.37
C SER A 261 -3.64 17.05 -35.79
N ASP A 262 -4.69 17.50 -36.50
CA ASP A 262 -4.92 18.91 -36.84
C ASP A 262 -5.14 19.82 -35.60
N LYS A 263 -5.01 19.27 -34.38
CA LYS A 263 -5.16 20.03 -33.14
C LYS A 263 -3.92 20.88 -32.90
N LEU A 264 -4.13 22.17 -32.70
CA LEU A 264 -3.07 23.08 -32.28
C LEU A 264 -2.46 22.61 -30.94
N PRO A 265 -1.13 22.74 -30.76
CA PRO A 265 -0.50 22.47 -29.48
C PRO A 265 -1.14 23.32 -28.38
N ARG A 266 -1.19 22.80 -27.16
CA ARG A 266 -1.74 23.51 -25.99
C ARG A 266 -0.81 23.37 -24.80
N TYR A 267 -1.00 24.18 -23.78
CA TYR A 267 -0.25 24.05 -22.54
C TYR A 267 -1.13 24.36 -21.33
N ASP A 268 -0.80 23.70 -20.24
CA ASP A 268 -1.50 23.81 -18.97
C ASP A 268 -0.57 24.46 -17.95
N ILE A 269 -0.97 25.60 -17.41
CA ILE A 269 -0.26 26.27 -16.33
C ILE A 269 -0.76 25.67 -15.02
N LEU A 270 0.14 25.03 -14.27
CA LEU A 270 -0.20 24.41 -13.00
C LEU A 270 -0.18 25.48 -11.88
N PRO A 271 -1.15 25.45 -10.96
CA PRO A 271 -1.27 26.50 -9.96
C PRO A 271 -0.15 26.45 -8.91
N ASP A 272 0.20 27.61 -8.35
CA ASP A 272 0.99 27.68 -7.11
C ASP A 272 0.13 27.23 -5.94
N THR A 273 0.59 26.20 -5.23
CA THR A 273 -0.11 25.58 -4.10
C THR A 273 0.26 26.18 -2.76
N ARG A 274 1.33 26.98 -2.65
CA ARG A 274 1.74 27.60 -1.38
C ARG A 274 0.66 28.46 -0.72
N PRO A 275 -0.11 29.30 -1.44
CA PRO A 275 -1.11 30.17 -0.81
C PRO A 275 -2.41 29.44 -0.44
N TRP A 276 -2.52 28.13 -0.67
CA TRP A 276 -3.77 27.40 -0.47
C TRP A 276 -4.03 27.12 1.02
N GLY A 277 -5.30 27.21 1.42
CA GLY A 277 -5.74 26.89 2.76
C GLY A 277 -5.69 25.38 3.05
N PRO A 278 -5.73 24.97 4.33
CA PRO A 278 -5.71 23.56 4.71
C PRO A 278 -6.80 22.71 4.05
N GLU A 279 -7.98 23.29 3.86
CA GLU A 279 -9.14 22.67 3.23
C GLU A 279 -8.93 22.27 1.76
N ASP A 280 -8.05 22.99 1.06
CA ASP A 280 -7.73 22.72 -0.35
C ASP A 280 -6.60 21.68 -0.50
N LYS A 281 -5.90 21.36 0.59
CA LYS A 281 -4.76 20.42 0.60
C LYS A 281 -5.08 19.07 1.27
N ILE A 282 -6.37 18.78 1.44
CA ILE A 282 -6.83 17.52 2.01
C ILE A 282 -6.73 16.41 0.96
N ILE A 283 -6.30 15.24 1.41
CA ILE A 283 -6.31 13.99 0.63
C ILE A 283 -7.65 13.80 -0.11
N HIS A 284 -7.61 13.33 -1.35
CA HIS A 284 -8.74 13.19 -2.29
C HIS A 284 -9.39 14.47 -2.82
N THR A 285 -9.15 15.64 -2.23
CA THR A 285 -9.65 16.92 -2.79
C THR A 285 -8.57 17.66 -3.55
N TYR A 286 -7.32 17.47 -3.14
CA TYR A 286 -6.18 18.23 -3.65
C TYR A 286 -5.99 18.05 -5.16
N ASN A 287 -6.03 16.81 -5.66
CA ASN A 287 -5.91 16.51 -7.10
C ASN A 287 -7.03 17.16 -7.94
N HIS A 288 -8.27 17.16 -7.42
CA HIS A 288 -9.38 17.85 -8.08
C HIS A 288 -9.18 19.36 -8.10
N LYS A 289 -8.68 19.95 -7.00
CA LYS A 289 -8.41 21.39 -6.93
C LYS A 289 -7.28 21.80 -7.88
N ILE A 290 -6.26 20.97 -8.04
CA ILE A 290 -5.20 21.19 -9.03
C ILE A 290 -5.79 21.16 -10.44
N ASP A 291 -6.58 20.15 -10.80
CA ASP A 291 -7.18 20.05 -12.13
C ASP A 291 -8.18 21.19 -12.42
N GLU A 292 -8.96 21.60 -11.41
CA GLU A 292 -9.91 22.72 -11.46
C GLU A 292 -9.19 24.06 -11.69
N ARG A 293 -8.10 24.30 -10.96
CA ARG A 293 -7.34 25.56 -11.00
C ARG A 293 -6.26 25.60 -12.09
N THR A 294 -6.06 24.50 -12.81
CA THR A 294 -5.13 24.44 -13.95
C THR A 294 -5.64 25.30 -15.10
N ILE A 295 -4.82 26.28 -15.52
CA ILE A 295 -5.18 27.21 -16.60
C ILE A 295 -4.72 26.61 -17.93
N ARG A 296 -5.68 26.26 -18.78
CA ARG A 296 -5.43 25.61 -20.08
C ARG A 296 -5.42 26.66 -21.19
N LYS A 297 -4.37 26.73 -21.99
CA LYS A 297 -4.17 27.73 -23.06
C LYS A 297 -3.73 27.07 -24.36
N GLU A 298 -4.15 27.61 -25.49
CA GLU A 298 -3.61 27.22 -26.79
C GLU A 298 -2.22 27.83 -27.00
N TYR A 299 -1.33 27.08 -27.64
CA TYR A 299 0.01 27.54 -27.95
C TYR A 299 -0.02 28.39 -29.22
N THR A 300 0.07 29.71 -29.05
CA THR A 300 0.11 30.66 -30.17
C THR A 300 1.51 31.26 -30.39
N GLY A 301 2.49 30.90 -29.56
CA GLY A 301 3.86 31.45 -29.60
C GLY A 301 4.63 31.18 -28.31
N PRO A 302 5.82 31.79 -28.13
CA PRO A 302 6.64 31.61 -26.93
C PRO A 302 5.86 31.91 -25.64
N VAL A 303 5.83 30.94 -24.73
CA VAL A 303 5.10 31.05 -23.46
C VAL A 303 5.97 31.75 -22.43
N VAL A 304 5.48 32.88 -21.93
CA VAL A 304 6.09 33.59 -20.79
C VAL A 304 5.18 33.40 -19.59
N VAL A 305 5.66 32.65 -18.60
CA VAL A 305 4.96 32.46 -17.33
C VAL A 305 5.38 33.59 -16.39
N ASN A 306 4.53 34.62 -16.30
CA ASN A 306 4.73 35.78 -15.42
C ASN A 306 3.92 35.69 -14.11
N GLU A 307 3.14 34.63 -13.94
CA GLU A 307 2.32 34.46 -12.74
C GLU A 307 3.23 34.16 -11.54
N PRO A 308 3.21 35.01 -10.49
CA PRO A 308 4.04 34.80 -9.32
C PRO A 308 3.82 33.42 -8.72
N GLY A 309 4.92 32.69 -8.56
CA GLY A 309 4.92 31.41 -7.88
C GLY A 309 4.54 30.19 -8.73
N VAL A 310 4.18 30.36 -10.00
CA VAL A 310 4.01 29.23 -10.92
C VAL A 310 5.39 28.65 -11.26
N GLU A 311 5.64 27.43 -10.80
CA GLU A 311 6.92 26.74 -10.99
C GLU A 311 6.83 25.55 -11.95
N SER A 312 5.64 25.23 -12.48
CA SER A 312 5.46 24.12 -13.41
C SER A 312 4.35 24.34 -14.43
N LEU A 313 4.52 23.75 -15.61
CA LEU A 313 3.52 23.73 -16.68
C LEU A 313 3.60 22.39 -17.43
N VAL A 314 2.53 22.02 -18.11
CA VAL A 314 2.49 20.84 -19.00
C VAL A 314 2.33 21.33 -20.43
N ALA A 315 3.30 21.06 -21.29
CA ALA A 315 3.16 21.28 -22.72
C ALA A 315 2.52 20.04 -23.36
N HIS A 316 1.49 20.22 -24.17
CA HIS A 316 0.85 19.18 -24.99
C HIS A 316 1.13 19.50 -26.45
N CYS A 317 2.07 18.78 -27.05
CA CYS A 317 2.49 19.04 -28.42
C CYS A 317 1.53 18.39 -29.42
N GLU A 318 1.15 17.14 -29.15
CA GLU A 318 0.32 16.29 -30.00
C GLU A 318 -0.56 15.39 -29.13
N GLU A 319 -1.48 14.64 -29.74
CA GLU A 319 -2.30 13.67 -29.02
C GLU A 319 -1.42 12.62 -28.35
N GLY A 320 -1.53 12.48 -27.03
CA GLY A 320 -0.69 11.58 -26.23
C GLY A 320 0.74 12.07 -25.95
N VAL A 321 1.23 13.12 -26.63
CA VAL A 321 2.59 13.66 -26.43
C VAL A 321 2.54 14.91 -25.58
N SER A 322 3.01 14.77 -24.35
CA SER A 322 3.05 15.85 -23.37
C SER A 322 4.33 15.81 -22.55
N LYS A 323 4.71 16.96 -21.99
CA LYS A 323 5.92 17.10 -21.17
C LYS A 323 5.68 18.11 -20.06
N VAL A 324 6.00 17.72 -18.83
CA VAL A 324 6.09 18.68 -17.71
C VAL A 324 7.38 19.48 -17.85
N LEU A 325 7.25 20.80 -17.82
CA LEU A 325 8.38 21.73 -17.73
C LEU A 325 8.34 22.37 -16.34
N ILE A 326 9.49 22.38 -15.67
CA ILE A 326 9.58 22.81 -14.28
C ILE A 326 10.70 23.82 -14.13
N ARG A 327 10.46 24.90 -13.39
CA ARG A 327 11.43 25.95 -13.15
C ARG A 327 11.35 26.47 -11.72
N VAL A 328 12.48 26.51 -11.03
CA VAL A 328 12.65 27.27 -9.79
C VAL A 328 12.74 28.76 -10.15
N LEU A 329 11.79 29.56 -9.68
CA LEU A 329 11.81 31.01 -9.88
C LEU A 329 12.62 31.67 -8.77
N ARG A 330 13.67 32.41 -9.12
CA ARG A 330 14.40 33.21 -8.13
C ARG A 330 13.43 34.22 -7.48
N ASN A 331 13.29 34.12 -6.17
CA ASN A 331 12.43 35.00 -5.39
C ASN A 331 13.31 35.99 -4.61
N ASP A 332 13.41 37.23 -5.10
CA ASP A 332 14.25 38.24 -4.46
C ASP A 332 13.74 38.62 -3.06
N ALA A 333 12.43 38.50 -2.79
CA ALA A 333 11.88 38.72 -1.46
C ALA A 333 12.37 37.66 -0.44
N VAL A 334 12.55 36.43 -0.88
CA VAL A 334 13.15 35.35 -0.07
C VAL A 334 14.61 35.65 0.23
N LEU A 335 15.38 36.06 -0.79
CA LEU A 335 16.77 36.45 -0.60
C LEU A 335 16.91 37.66 0.34
N GLU A 336 16.00 38.61 0.25
CA GLU A 336 15.95 39.78 1.14
C GLU A 336 15.60 39.37 2.57
N ARG A 337 14.61 38.50 2.80
CA ARG A 337 14.30 37.93 4.12
C ARG A 337 15.54 37.32 4.75
N VAL A 338 16.22 36.43 4.02
CA VAL A 338 17.42 35.74 4.52
C VAL A 338 18.55 36.74 4.83
N ARG A 339 18.77 37.75 3.99
CA ARG A 339 19.76 38.80 4.25
C ARG A 339 19.43 39.61 5.50
N ASN A 340 18.16 39.99 5.69
CA ASN A 340 17.71 40.77 6.83
C ASN A 340 17.85 39.97 8.14
N LEU A 341 17.47 38.69 8.15
CA LEU A 341 17.66 37.81 9.31
C LEU A 341 19.13 37.65 9.67
N ASN A 342 20.00 37.47 8.67
CA ASN A 342 21.44 37.36 8.91
C ASN A 342 22.05 38.69 9.41
N ARG A 343 21.54 39.85 8.97
CA ARG A 343 21.96 41.16 9.48
C ARG A 343 21.55 41.34 10.93
N ALA A 344 20.29 41.09 11.26
CA ALA A 344 19.78 41.20 12.62
C ALA A 344 20.54 40.28 13.60
N ARG A 345 20.91 39.07 13.17
CA ARG A 345 21.70 38.16 14.00
C ARG A 345 23.12 38.67 14.27
N LYS A 346 23.77 39.24 13.25
CA LYS A 346 25.09 39.87 13.43
C LYS A 346 25.03 41.04 14.40
N GLU A 347 24.02 41.90 14.26
CA GLU A 347 23.81 43.03 15.19
C GLU A 347 23.60 42.54 16.65
N GLN A 348 22.89 41.42 16.84
CA GLN A 348 22.70 40.80 18.15
C GLN A 348 23.99 40.17 18.71
N GLU A 349 24.77 39.49 17.88
CA GLU A 349 26.07 38.90 18.24
C GLU A 349 27.07 40.01 18.63
N GLU A 350 27.15 41.10 17.87
CA GLU A 350 28.00 42.26 18.17
C GLU A 350 27.61 42.93 19.50
N THR A 351 26.31 43.11 19.74
CA THR A 351 25.81 43.70 20.99
C THR A 351 26.08 42.82 22.21
N THR A 352 26.06 41.49 22.05
CA THR A 352 26.30 40.53 23.15
C THR A 352 27.79 40.32 23.41
N GLY A 353 28.63 40.30 22.37
CA GLY A 353 30.08 40.15 22.50
C GLY A 353 30.76 41.34 23.20
N MET A 354 30.34 42.57 22.87
CA MET A 354 30.87 43.78 23.54
C MET A 354 30.57 43.80 25.04
N ALA A 355 29.53 43.11 25.52
CA ALA A 355 29.23 43.03 26.94
C ALA A 355 30.13 42.04 27.71
N GLN A 356 30.86 41.17 26.99
CA GLN A 356 31.66 40.11 27.57
C GLN A 356 33.17 40.42 27.52
N ASP A 357 33.61 41.25 26.56
CA ASP A 357 35.02 41.64 26.41
C ASP A 357 35.48 42.72 27.40
N ASP A 358 34.56 43.38 28.12
CA ASP A 358 34.89 44.39 29.14
C ASP A 358 35.37 43.78 30.49
N GLU A 359 35.31 42.46 30.69
CA GLU A 359 35.72 41.80 31.95
C GLU A 359 37.08 41.07 31.93
N ASP A 360 37.75 40.88 30.78
CA ASP A 360 38.99 40.07 30.69
C ASP A 360 40.15 40.73 29.88
N SER A 361 40.28 42.05 30.00
CA SER A 361 41.39 42.84 29.45
C SER A 361 42.68 42.66 30.29
N ASP A 362 43.48 41.63 30.00
CA ASP A 362 44.95 41.65 30.13
C ASP A 362 45.56 40.31 29.65
N THR A 363 45.61 40.05 28.34
CA THR A 363 46.64 39.14 27.79
C THR A 363 46.87 39.34 26.28
N ASN A 364 48.16 39.50 25.95
CA ASN A 364 48.71 39.90 24.66
C ASN A 364 48.24 39.11 23.42
N ASP A 365 47.77 39.88 22.44
CA ASP A 365 48.15 39.87 21.02
C ASP A 365 48.78 38.59 20.46
N THR A 366 48.00 37.83 19.68
CA THR A 366 48.55 37.08 18.56
C THR A 366 47.60 37.19 17.36
N GLN A 367 48.05 37.92 16.34
CA GLN A 367 47.39 38.19 15.07
C GLN A 367 47.03 36.89 14.32
N GLY A 368 45.75 36.49 14.40
CA GLY A 368 45.18 35.36 13.68
C GLY A 368 44.08 35.77 12.68
N GLN A 369 44.32 36.79 11.86
CA GLN A 369 43.31 37.41 10.96
C GLN A 369 42.90 36.57 9.72
N GLY A 370 43.07 35.24 9.72
CA GLY A 370 43.11 34.45 8.49
C GLY A 370 41.87 33.66 8.09
N ASN A 371 40.93 33.31 8.98
CA ASN A 371 39.99 32.21 8.65
C ASN A 371 38.57 32.27 9.26
N GLU A 372 38.13 33.38 9.83
CA GLU A 372 36.79 33.45 10.45
C GLU A 372 35.61 33.37 9.46
N SER A 373 35.84 33.61 8.16
CA SER A 373 34.73 33.66 7.19
C SER A 373 34.07 32.31 6.90
N SER A 374 34.77 31.19 7.10
CA SER A 374 34.21 29.85 6.83
C SER A 374 33.42 29.26 8.00
N ALA A 375 33.73 29.67 9.24
CA ALA A 375 33.09 29.12 10.45
C ALA A 375 31.61 29.51 10.60
N ASN A 376 31.17 30.59 9.94
CA ASN A 376 29.82 31.13 10.07
C ASN A 376 28.84 30.76 8.94
N ARG A 377 29.23 29.92 7.98
CA ARG A 377 28.32 29.50 6.90
C ARG A 377 27.38 28.39 7.40
N LYS A 378 26.07 28.66 7.38
CA LYS A 378 25.04 27.64 7.67
C LYS A 378 25.13 26.49 6.65
N PRO A 379 25.04 25.23 7.10
CA PRO A 379 25.07 24.08 6.19
C PRO A 379 23.80 24.05 5.34
N ASN A 380 23.88 23.54 4.12
CA ASN A 380 22.66 23.19 3.37
C ASN A 380 22.11 21.87 3.94
N VAL A 381 20.82 21.84 4.26
CA VAL A 381 20.16 20.65 4.81
C VAL A 381 19.22 20.06 3.78
N LEU A 382 19.40 18.77 3.48
CA LEU A 382 18.50 17.99 2.62
C LEU A 382 17.90 16.86 3.45
N ILE A 383 16.57 16.82 3.51
CA ILE A 383 15.82 15.75 4.17
C ILE A 383 15.19 14.89 3.07
N LEU A 384 15.57 13.61 3.01
CA LEU A 384 14.98 12.63 2.09
C LEU A 384 14.09 11.67 2.87
N PHE A 385 12.79 11.74 2.64
CA PHE A 385 11.82 10.81 3.19
C PHE A 385 11.52 9.72 2.16
N MET A 386 11.73 8.44 2.52
CA MET A 386 11.45 7.29 1.66
C MET A 386 10.35 6.43 2.30
N ASP A 387 9.19 6.35 1.65
CA ASP A 387 8.07 5.58 2.20
C ASP A 387 8.23 4.06 1.96
N ALA A 388 7.70 3.26 2.88
CA ALA A 388 7.64 1.80 2.82
C ALA A 388 9.00 1.06 2.61
N VAL A 389 10.13 1.69 2.95
CA VAL A 389 11.46 1.06 2.85
C VAL A 389 11.90 0.50 4.20
N ALA A 390 11.89 -0.82 4.32
CA ALA A 390 12.49 -1.49 5.47
C ALA A 390 14.03 -1.58 5.31
N ARG A 391 14.78 -1.36 6.40
CA ARG A 391 16.26 -1.43 6.41
C ARG A 391 16.81 -2.69 5.76
N ARG A 392 16.28 -3.88 6.12
CA ARG A 392 16.73 -5.16 5.51
C ARG A 392 16.51 -5.18 4.00
N GLN A 393 15.41 -4.59 3.52
CA GLN A 393 15.10 -4.51 2.10
C GLN A 393 15.95 -3.46 1.37
N PHE A 394 16.37 -2.39 2.04
CA PHE A 394 17.28 -1.40 1.45
C PHE A 394 18.59 -2.07 0.99
N TYR A 395 19.28 -2.80 1.85
CA TYR A 395 20.52 -3.51 1.45
C TYR A 395 20.26 -4.70 0.52
N ARG A 396 19.13 -5.40 0.66
CA ARG A 396 18.82 -6.60 -0.14
C ARG A 396 18.33 -6.27 -1.55
N LYS A 397 17.30 -5.42 -1.66
CA LYS A 397 16.58 -5.12 -2.91
C LYS A 397 17.09 -3.85 -3.60
N LEU A 398 17.75 -2.94 -2.87
CA LEU A 398 18.32 -1.70 -3.40
C LEU A 398 19.85 -1.70 -3.31
N ALA A 399 20.49 -2.85 -3.58
CA ALA A 399 21.94 -3.03 -3.42
C ALA A 399 22.78 -1.98 -4.18
N LYS A 400 22.34 -1.55 -5.37
CA LYS A 400 23.00 -0.47 -6.13
C LYS A 400 22.90 0.87 -5.41
N THR A 401 21.74 1.18 -4.84
CA THR A 401 21.51 2.40 -4.07
C THR A 401 22.34 2.38 -2.79
N SER A 402 22.32 1.29 -2.02
CA SER A 402 23.12 1.16 -0.80
C SER A 402 24.62 1.24 -1.10
N ALA A 403 25.08 0.61 -2.18
CA ALA A 403 26.46 0.75 -2.62
C ALA A 403 26.77 2.21 -2.97
N THR A 404 25.92 2.88 -3.74
CA THR A 404 26.11 4.30 -4.11
C THR A 404 26.21 5.18 -2.87
N VAL A 405 25.33 5.01 -1.88
CA VAL A 405 25.37 5.76 -0.62
C VAL A 405 26.67 5.48 0.15
N ALA A 406 27.11 4.22 0.22
CA ALA A 406 28.39 3.88 0.85
C ALA A 406 29.60 4.51 0.13
N HIS A 407 29.56 4.67 -1.19
CA HIS A 407 30.62 5.33 -1.96
C HIS A 407 30.64 6.85 -1.77
N LEU A 408 29.59 7.45 -1.20
CA LEU A 408 29.61 8.86 -0.81
C LEU A 408 30.44 9.10 0.45
N ASP A 409 30.71 8.05 1.25
CA ASP A 409 31.63 8.17 2.38
C ASP A 409 33.06 8.31 1.89
N LYS A 410 33.61 9.50 2.10
CA LYS A 410 34.99 9.87 1.84
C LYS A 410 35.66 10.39 3.10
N SER A 411 35.19 9.94 4.26
CA SER A 411 35.75 10.32 5.57
C SER A 411 37.28 10.16 5.64
N GLN A 412 37.84 9.13 5.02
CA GLN A 412 39.29 8.89 4.93
C GLN A 412 40.05 9.93 4.06
N GLU A 413 39.35 10.60 3.15
CA GLU A 413 39.90 11.63 2.25
C GLU A 413 39.60 13.05 2.75
N GLY A 414 39.02 13.20 3.95
CA GLY A 414 38.51 14.48 4.44
C GLY A 414 37.25 14.97 3.70
N GLY A 415 36.56 14.09 2.98
CA GLY A 415 35.33 14.38 2.25
C GLY A 415 34.05 14.11 3.06
N PRO A 416 32.89 13.97 2.39
CA PRO A 416 31.62 13.70 3.05
C PRO A 416 31.69 12.45 3.93
N GLN A 417 30.99 12.47 5.06
CA GLN A 417 30.95 11.35 6.01
C GLN A 417 29.58 10.69 5.98
N LEU A 418 29.54 9.36 5.93
CA LEU A 418 28.31 8.59 6.07
C LEU A 418 28.16 8.06 7.50
N HIS A 419 27.04 8.40 8.14
CA HIS A 419 26.69 7.88 9.47
C HIS A 419 25.44 7.01 9.37
N GLU A 420 25.57 5.71 9.64
CA GLU A 420 24.46 4.75 9.57
C GLU A 420 23.89 4.43 10.96
N PHE A 421 22.58 4.62 11.12
CA PHE A 421 21.89 4.47 12.39
C PHE A 421 21.13 3.16 12.48
N PHE A 422 21.79 2.13 12.99
CA PHE A 422 21.27 0.76 12.97
C PHE A 422 20.31 0.37 14.10
N ARG A 423 20.13 1.23 15.11
CA ARG A 423 19.26 0.98 16.26
C ARG A 423 17.99 1.84 16.25
N TYR A 424 17.70 2.49 15.13
CA TYR A 424 16.52 3.30 14.96
C TYR A 424 15.40 2.44 14.37
N HIS A 425 14.19 2.68 14.85
CA HIS A 425 12.96 1.99 14.44
C HIS A 425 11.93 3.03 14.01
N SER A 426 10.99 2.61 13.17
CA SER A 426 9.81 3.42 12.87
C SER A 426 8.99 3.62 14.14
N VAL A 427 8.36 4.79 14.27
CA VAL A 427 7.44 5.13 15.37
C VAL A 427 6.17 4.28 15.28
N GLY A 428 5.70 4.03 14.06
CA GLY A 428 4.54 3.18 13.79
C GLY A 428 4.74 2.29 12.56
N PHE A 429 3.70 1.51 12.22
CA PHE A 429 3.69 0.62 11.05
C PHE A 429 3.11 1.27 9.78
N ASN A 430 2.64 2.51 9.87
CA ASN A 430 2.04 3.26 8.76
C ASN A 430 2.73 4.61 8.55
N THR A 431 2.55 5.20 7.38
CA THR A 431 3.15 6.48 6.98
C THR A 431 2.81 7.58 7.98
N ASN A 432 1.53 7.74 8.33
CA ASN A 432 1.03 8.82 9.20
C ASN A 432 1.76 8.97 10.53
N ALA A 433 1.92 7.89 11.31
CA ALA A 433 2.61 7.97 12.61
C ALA A 433 4.09 8.34 12.47
N ASN A 434 4.73 7.90 11.37
CA ASN A 434 6.15 8.14 11.13
C ASN A 434 6.42 9.54 10.59
N SER A 435 5.64 9.99 9.60
CA SER A 435 5.76 11.34 9.04
C SER A 435 5.33 12.40 10.06
N ALA A 436 4.30 12.17 10.88
CA ALA A 436 3.94 13.09 11.97
C ALA A 436 5.09 13.24 12.96
N ALA A 437 5.74 12.14 13.36
CA ALA A 437 6.88 12.21 14.28
C ALA A 437 8.06 13.00 13.68
N ILE A 438 8.36 12.81 12.40
CA ILE A 438 9.44 13.55 11.73
C ILE A 438 9.07 15.02 11.55
N TYR A 439 7.82 15.31 11.17
CA TYR A 439 7.41 16.64 10.76
C TYR A 439 7.11 17.53 11.96
N THR A 440 6.48 17.00 12.99
CA THR A 440 5.96 17.79 14.12
C THR A 440 6.49 17.31 15.47
N ASN A 441 7.45 16.37 15.51
CA ASN A 441 7.96 15.76 16.73
C ASN A 441 6.86 15.13 17.61
N ALA A 442 5.78 14.64 17.00
CA ALA A 442 4.66 14.00 17.68
C ALA A 442 4.24 12.71 16.97
N SER A 443 4.06 11.61 17.71
CA SER A 443 3.66 10.31 17.14
C SER A 443 2.20 10.26 16.71
N ASP A 444 1.37 11.15 17.26
CA ASP A 444 -0.06 11.27 17.00
C ASP A 444 -0.41 12.72 16.63
N LEU A 445 -1.65 12.94 16.17
CA LEU A 445 -2.22 14.28 15.98
C LEU A 445 -2.22 15.02 17.33
N ALA A 446 -1.14 15.75 17.61
CA ALA A 446 -0.96 16.48 18.83
C ALA A 446 -2.05 17.55 18.97
N ARG A 447 -2.61 17.65 20.19
CA ARG A 447 -3.49 18.75 20.60
C ARG A 447 -2.83 19.44 21.79
N PRO A 448 -2.35 20.68 21.67
CA PRO A 448 -2.45 21.56 20.49
C PRO A 448 -1.55 21.11 19.32
N ALA A 449 -1.88 21.59 18.12
CA ALA A 449 -1.07 21.35 16.93
C ALA A 449 0.36 21.87 17.14
N VAL A 450 1.34 21.05 16.77
CA VAL A 450 2.76 21.42 16.84
C VAL A 450 3.20 21.91 15.47
N ALA A 451 3.91 23.04 15.44
CA ALA A 451 4.44 23.58 14.19
C ALA A 451 5.41 22.59 13.54
N PRO A 452 5.50 22.57 12.21
CA PRO A 452 6.37 21.61 11.56
C PRO A 452 7.85 22.04 11.59
N ILE A 453 8.77 21.09 11.50
CA ILE A 453 10.22 21.30 11.64
C ILE A 453 10.80 22.33 10.67
N TRP A 454 10.25 22.46 9.46
CA TRP A 454 10.73 23.46 8.50
C TRP A 454 10.37 24.90 8.87
N LYS A 455 9.46 25.12 9.83
CA LYS A 455 9.27 26.45 10.43
C LYS A 455 10.58 26.94 11.06
N ASP A 456 11.26 26.08 11.81
CA ASP A 456 12.51 26.44 12.49
C ASP A 456 13.62 26.76 11.48
N PHE A 457 13.67 26.05 10.35
CA PHE A 457 14.59 26.38 9.25
C PHE A 457 14.21 27.71 8.58
N TYR A 458 12.93 27.94 8.30
CA TYR A 458 12.45 29.18 7.70
C TYR A 458 12.79 30.41 8.56
N GLU A 459 12.45 30.36 9.84
CA GLU A 459 12.74 31.42 10.83
C GLU A 459 14.24 31.52 11.14
N GLY A 460 14.95 30.40 11.05
CA GLY A 460 16.42 30.35 11.12
C GLY A 460 17.13 30.96 9.92
N GLY A 461 16.41 31.54 8.95
CA GLY A 461 16.98 32.23 7.79
C GLY A 461 17.54 31.28 6.73
N TYR A 462 16.96 30.09 6.61
CA TYR A 462 17.18 29.21 5.47
C TYR A 462 16.25 29.59 4.30
N VAL A 463 16.65 29.19 3.10
CA VAL A 463 15.72 29.06 1.97
C VAL A 463 15.13 27.66 2.06
N THR A 464 13.82 27.55 2.20
CA THR A 464 13.14 26.26 2.42
C THR A 464 12.42 25.81 1.16
N THR A 465 12.66 24.57 0.75
CA THR A 465 12.05 23.97 -0.44
C THR A 465 11.39 22.65 -0.07
N ARG A 466 10.18 22.42 -0.59
CA ARG A 466 9.51 21.13 -0.56
C ARG A 466 9.33 20.57 -1.96
N VAL A 467 9.65 19.30 -2.11
CA VAL A 467 9.31 18.51 -3.28
C VAL A 467 8.63 17.25 -2.77
N GLU A 468 7.42 17.00 -3.23
CA GLU A 468 6.68 15.83 -2.81
C GLU A 468 6.05 15.18 -4.03
N ASP A 469 6.40 13.92 -4.27
CA ASP A 469 5.88 13.13 -5.38
C ASP A 469 4.54 12.47 -5.06
N ASN A 470 3.84 12.94 -4.02
CA ASN A 470 2.46 12.59 -3.72
C ASN A 470 1.54 13.82 -3.88
N CYS A 471 0.24 13.58 -3.99
CA CYS A 471 -0.76 14.65 -4.02
C CYS A 471 -1.37 14.90 -2.64
N GLU A 472 -0.53 15.09 -1.62
CA GLU A 472 -0.96 15.26 -0.23
C GLU A 472 -0.10 16.26 0.53
N ASP A 473 -0.70 17.13 1.35
CA ASP A 473 0.08 17.92 2.31
C ASP A 473 -0.06 17.35 3.73
N TRP A 474 0.71 16.30 4.03
CA TRP A 474 0.72 15.66 5.35
C TRP A 474 0.92 16.62 6.50
N SER A 475 1.75 17.63 6.29
CA SER A 475 2.07 18.55 7.34
C SER A 475 0.98 19.55 7.69
N THR A 476 0.25 19.99 6.66
CA THR A 476 -0.97 20.78 6.85
C THR A 476 -2.04 19.91 7.50
N GLN A 477 -2.12 18.62 7.15
CA GLN A 477 -3.01 17.66 7.83
C GLN A 477 -2.67 17.47 9.31
N TYR A 478 -1.39 17.34 9.68
CA TYR A 478 -0.98 17.10 11.07
C TYR A 478 -1.09 18.35 11.93
N THR A 479 -0.81 19.53 11.37
CA THR A 479 -0.88 20.79 12.12
C THR A 479 -2.27 21.43 12.09
N GLY A 480 -3.16 21.01 11.18
CA GLY A 480 -4.44 21.69 10.95
C GLY A 480 -4.31 23.13 10.47
N SER A 481 -3.12 23.53 10.01
CA SER A 481 -2.78 24.88 9.56
C SER A 481 -1.92 24.82 8.32
N ALA A 482 -2.01 25.81 7.43
CA ALA A 482 -1.23 25.80 6.19
C ALA A 482 0.27 25.86 6.54
N SER A 483 0.97 24.76 6.28
CA SER A 483 2.41 24.69 6.53
C SER A 483 3.23 25.34 5.42
N SER A 484 2.63 25.52 4.24
CA SER A 484 3.32 26.05 3.06
C SER A 484 3.73 27.51 3.15
N GLN A 485 3.22 28.25 4.13
CA GLN A 485 3.75 29.57 4.47
C GLN A 485 5.24 29.54 4.90
N TYR A 486 5.73 28.36 5.31
CA TYR A 486 7.12 28.13 5.71
C TYR A 486 7.97 27.52 4.59
N PHE A 487 7.45 27.45 3.35
CA PHE A 487 8.20 27.02 2.16
C PHE A 487 8.36 28.20 1.20
N ASP A 488 9.60 28.48 0.81
CA ASP A 488 9.92 29.45 -0.23
C ASP A 488 9.65 28.90 -1.62
N HIS A 489 9.71 27.59 -1.77
CA HIS A 489 9.60 26.84 -3.00
C HIS A 489 8.82 25.54 -2.75
N GLU A 490 7.86 25.21 -3.60
CA GLU A 490 7.02 24.02 -3.45
C GLU A 490 6.72 23.42 -4.82
N LEU A 491 7.21 22.21 -5.05
CA LEU A 491 6.87 21.43 -6.23
C LEU A 491 5.97 20.26 -5.84
N GLN A 492 4.67 20.44 -6.06
CA GLN A 492 3.67 19.41 -5.77
C GLN A 492 2.64 19.22 -6.90
N ALA A 493 2.18 20.32 -7.53
CA ALA A 493 1.11 20.31 -8.52
C ALA A 493 1.26 19.27 -9.66
N PRO A 494 2.45 19.05 -10.26
CA PRO A 494 2.58 18.04 -11.32
C PRO A 494 2.22 16.62 -10.87
N PHE A 495 2.47 16.30 -9.60
CA PHE A 495 2.24 14.97 -9.02
C PHE A 495 0.78 14.72 -8.67
N CYS A 496 -0.08 15.72 -8.86
CA CYS A 496 -1.53 15.63 -8.70
C CYS A 496 -2.27 15.39 -10.03
N LEU A 497 -1.55 15.31 -11.16
CA LEU A 497 -2.18 15.23 -12.47
C LEU A 497 -2.78 13.85 -12.76
N PRO A 498 -3.90 13.78 -13.51
CA PRO A 498 -4.64 12.54 -13.77
C PRO A 498 -3.81 11.34 -14.28
N PRO A 499 -2.79 11.51 -15.16
CA PRO A 499 -1.98 10.37 -15.63
C PRO A 499 -1.24 9.63 -14.51
N TYR A 500 -0.89 10.35 -13.45
CA TYR A 500 -0.22 9.78 -12.29
C TYR A 500 -1.20 9.54 -11.14
N TYR A 501 -2.10 10.50 -10.87
CA TYR A 501 -3.04 10.49 -9.77
C TYR A 501 -4.49 10.62 -10.30
N PRO A 502 -5.19 9.50 -10.58
CA PRO A 502 -6.51 9.52 -11.21
C PRO A 502 -7.54 10.35 -10.43
N LEU A 503 -8.39 11.10 -11.14
CA LEU A 503 -9.50 11.85 -10.55
C LEU A 503 -10.69 10.97 -10.13
N VAL A 504 -10.77 9.76 -10.67
CA VAL A 504 -11.89 8.83 -10.43
C VAL A 504 -11.31 7.45 -10.09
N GLY A 505 -11.96 6.76 -9.16
CA GLY A 505 -11.55 5.42 -8.71
C GLY A 505 -10.67 5.48 -7.47
N ASN A 506 -9.72 4.56 -7.37
CA ASN A 506 -8.79 4.48 -6.25
C ASN A 506 -7.41 5.04 -6.67
N PRO A 507 -7.10 6.33 -6.40
CA PRO A 507 -5.80 6.90 -6.71
C PRO A 507 -4.66 6.33 -5.84
N PHE A 508 -4.98 5.43 -4.91
CA PHE A 508 -4.06 4.74 -4.02
C PHE A 508 -4.04 3.23 -4.29
N GLY A 509 -4.44 2.83 -5.50
CA GLY A 509 -4.44 1.43 -5.91
C GLY A 509 -3.02 0.86 -6.01
N ASN A 510 -2.92 -0.47 -5.99
CA ASN A 510 -1.63 -1.14 -6.18
C ASN A 510 -1.06 -0.91 -7.59
N PHE A 511 -1.86 -0.46 -8.56
CA PHE A 511 -1.44 -0.32 -9.96
C PHE A 511 -1.46 1.13 -10.45
N ASP A 512 -1.99 2.07 -9.68
CA ASP A 512 -2.14 3.48 -10.03
C ASP A 512 -1.71 4.37 -8.87
N GLY A 513 -1.34 5.62 -9.15
CA GLY A 513 -0.98 6.56 -8.10
C GLY A 513 0.41 6.36 -7.47
N PRO A 514 0.66 7.07 -6.35
CA PRO A 514 1.96 7.08 -5.69
C PRO A 514 2.30 5.75 -4.99
N TYR A 515 1.31 4.94 -4.64
CA TYR A 515 1.51 3.64 -3.97
C TYR A 515 1.56 2.44 -4.93
N SER A 516 1.65 2.72 -6.24
CA SER A 516 1.73 1.70 -7.26
C SER A 516 2.97 0.79 -7.10
N ILE A 517 2.78 -0.52 -7.22
CA ILE A 517 3.87 -1.51 -7.26
C ILE A 517 4.66 -1.46 -8.58
N VAL A 518 4.09 -0.85 -9.61
CA VAL A 518 4.76 -0.62 -10.89
C VAL A 518 5.33 0.80 -10.95
N ARG A 519 6.45 0.95 -11.66
CA ARG A 519 7.04 2.26 -11.94
C ARG A 519 6.01 3.12 -12.66
N ARG A 520 5.77 4.33 -12.14
CA ARG A 520 4.86 5.29 -12.75
C ARG A 520 5.63 6.33 -13.54
N CYS A 521 5.08 6.65 -14.69
CA CYS A 521 5.50 7.77 -15.49
C CYS A 521 4.42 8.86 -15.41
N LEU A 522 4.87 10.10 -15.36
CA LEU A 522 4.05 11.27 -15.62
C LEU A 522 4.51 11.81 -16.97
N HIS A 523 3.62 11.87 -17.95
CA HIS A 523 3.94 12.38 -19.29
C HIS A 523 5.20 11.73 -19.91
N GLY A 524 5.25 10.38 -19.88
CA GLY A 524 6.34 9.59 -20.47
C GLY A 524 7.65 9.54 -19.67
N THR A 525 7.79 10.32 -18.59
CA THR A 525 9.00 10.36 -17.76
C THR A 525 8.73 9.79 -16.38
N ASN A 526 9.69 9.04 -15.82
CA ASN A 526 9.56 8.56 -14.44
C ASN A 526 9.34 9.74 -13.48
N VAL A 527 8.36 9.61 -12.59
CA VAL A 527 7.93 10.69 -11.69
C VAL A 527 9.08 11.30 -10.89
N HIS A 528 9.96 10.47 -10.33
CA HIS A 528 11.11 10.94 -9.55
C HIS A 528 12.12 11.81 -10.33
N ASN A 529 12.18 11.68 -11.66
CA ASN A 529 13.09 12.51 -12.45
C ASN A 529 12.70 13.98 -12.40
N TYR A 530 11.40 14.29 -12.31
CA TYR A 530 10.92 15.67 -12.15
C TYR A 530 11.36 16.28 -10.82
N ALA A 531 11.30 15.49 -9.74
CA ALA A 531 11.80 15.92 -8.44
C ALA A 531 13.32 16.21 -8.49
N PHE A 532 14.11 15.33 -9.10
CA PHE A 532 15.55 15.54 -9.26
C PHE A 532 15.89 16.72 -10.19
N GLU A 533 15.17 16.88 -11.29
CA GLU A 533 15.35 18.02 -12.22
C GLU A 533 15.11 19.33 -11.49
N TYR A 534 14.06 19.42 -10.71
CA TYR A 534 13.75 20.60 -9.91
C TYR A 534 14.80 20.87 -8.83
N MET A 535 15.19 19.86 -8.05
CA MET A 535 16.23 20.01 -7.01
C MET A 535 17.59 20.44 -7.60
N ASN A 536 17.93 20.01 -8.81
CA ASN A 536 19.18 20.38 -9.46
C ASN A 536 19.26 21.86 -9.85
N GLN A 537 18.14 22.59 -9.89
CA GLN A 537 18.11 24.02 -10.19
C GLN A 537 18.54 24.91 -9.02
N PHE A 538 18.70 24.35 -7.82
CA PHE A 538 19.24 25.06 -6.64
C PHE A 538 20.78 25.01 -6.54
N ARG A 539 21.45 24.26 -7.43
CA ARG A 539 22.91 24.23 -7.55
C ARG A 539 23.39 25.43 -8.36
#